data_AF-A0A2J8Q3C7-F1
#
_entry.id   AF-A0A2J8Q3C7-F1
#
_cell.length_a   1.000
_cell.length_b   1.000
_cell.length_c   1.000
_cell.angle_alpha   90.00
_cell.angle_beta   90.00
_cell.angle_gamma   90.00
#
_symmetry.space_group_name_H-M   'P 1'
#
loop_
_entity.id
_entity.type
_entity.pdbx_description
1 polymer ?
#
loop_
_entity_poly.entity_id
_entity_poly.type
_entity_poly.pdbx_seq_one_letter_code
_entity_poly.pdbx_strand_id
1 'polypeptide(L)'
;MAWGWHLSFLSASTSNLPCWLVEEFVVAEECSPCSNFRAKTTPECGPTGYVEKITCSSSKRNEFKSCRSALMEQRLFWKFEGAVVCVALIFACLVIIRQRQLDRKALEKVRKQIESI
;
A
#
# COMPACT_ATOMS: atom_id res chain seq x y z
N MET A 1 2.90 40.31 40.37
CA MET A 1 3.40 40.38 38.97
C MET A 1 4.17 39.11 38.58
N ALA A 2 3.66 37.90 38.88
CA ALA A 2 4.34 36.64 38.55
C ALA A 2 3.57 35.77 37.52
N TRP A 3 2.39 36.20 37.09
CA TRP A 3 1.50 35.43 36.21
C TRP A 3 1.69 35.73 34.71
N GLY A 4 2.47 36.76 34.36
CA GLY A 4 2.67 37.18 32.96
C GLY A 4 3.59 36.26 32.16
N TRP A 5 4.59 35.63 32.80
CA TRP A 5 5.61 34.82 32.12
C TRP A 5 5.15 33.39 31.80
N HIS A 6 4.12 32.89 32.48
CA HIS A 6 3.60 31.53 32.27
C HIS A 6 2.66 31.45 31.05
N LEU A 7 2.01 32.56 30.68
CA LEU A 7 1.19 32.64 29.46
C LEU A 7 2.05 32.72 28.18
N SER A 8 3.20 33.39 28.24
CA SER A 8 4.10 33.50 27.08
C SER A 8 4.73 32.16 26.68
N PHE A 9 4.93 31.23 27.62
CA PHE A 9 5.56 29.94 27.35
C PHE A 9 4.62 28.95 26.65
N LEU A 10 3.30 29.05 26.86
CA LEU A 10 2.32 28.21 26.15
C LEU A 10 2.14 28.61 24.67
N SER A 11 2.45 29.85 24.30
CA SER A 11 2.19 30.37 22.95
C SER A 11 3.31 30.07 21.95
N ALA A 12 4.48 29.63 22.41
CA ALA A 12 5.66 29.40 21.57
C ALA A 12 5.78 27.96 21.02
N SER A 13 5.01 27.00 21.55
CA SER A 13 5.09 25.59 21.17
C SER A 13 4.13 25.19 20.04
N THR A 14 3.11 26.00 19.75
CA THR A 14 2.14 25.78 18.67
C THR A 14 2.67 26.16 17.27
N SER A 15 3.77 26.91 17.17
CA SER A 15 4.30 27.41 15.90
C SER A 15 5.04 26.37 15.05
N ASN A 16 5.44 25.24 15.64
CA ASN A 16 6.16 24.16 14.96
C ASN A 16 5.26 22.95 14.63
N LEU A 17 4.01 22.94 15.07
CA LEU A 17 3.07 21.87 14.75
C LEU A 17 2.47 22.10 13.34
N PRO A 18 2.30 21.04 12.54
CA PRO A 18 1.54 21.13 11.29
C PRO A 18 0.15 21.73 11.51
N CYS A 19 -0.27 22.67 10.64
CA CYS A 19 -1.52 23.41 10.86
C CYS A 19 -2.77 22.52 10.90
N TRP A 20 -2.75 21.39 10.18
CA TRP A 20 -3.86 20.45 10.13
C TRP A 20 -4.08 19.63 11.42
N LEU A 21 -3.17 19.72 12.39
CA LEU A 21 -3.35 19.15 13.74
C LEU A 21 -4.13 20.09 14.66
N VAL A 22 -4.13 21.39 14.37
CA VAL A 22 -4.66 22.44 15.26
C VAL A 22 -5.83 23.20 14.64
N GLU A 23 -5.97 23.16 13.31
CA GLU A 23 -7.03 23.80 12.54
C GLU A 23 -7.79 22.78 11.69
N GLU A 24 -9.04 23.10 11.37
CA GLU A 24 -9.76 22.42 10.31
C GLU A 24 -9.05 22.69 8.96
N PHE A 25 -9.03 21.69 8.10
CA PHE A 25 -8.39 21.78 6.79
C PHE A 25 -9.32 21.25 5.70
N VAL A 26 -9.11 21.75 4.49
CA VAL A 26 -9.76 21.24 3.27
C VAL A 26 -8.73 20.61 2.36
N VAL A 27 -9.10 19.50 1.71
CA VAL A 27 -8.24 18.85 0.72
C VAL A 27 -8.29 19.65 -0.57
N ALA A 28 -7.15 20.25 -0.94
CA ALA A 28 -7.01 21.08 -2.14
C ALA A 28 -6.57 20.27 -3.36
N GLU A 29 -5.71 19.27 -3.17
CA GLU A 29 -5.33 18.31 -4.21
C GLU A 29 -5.44 16.89 -3.65
N GLU A 30 -6.09 16.01 -4.42
CA GLU A 30 -6.31 14.61 -4.06
C GLU A 30 -4.98 13.85 -3.88
N CYS A 31 -5.06 12.78 -3.08
CA CYS A 31 -3.93 11.91 -2.78
C CYS A 31 -3.31 11.32 -4.06
N SER A 32 -2.06 11.67 -4.34
CA SER A 32 -1.36 11.30 -5.57
C SER A 32 0.05 10.78 -5.29
N PRO A 33 0.62 9.95 -6.20
CA PRO A 33 1.96 9.41 -6.03
C PRO A 33 3.00 10.53 -6.08
N CYS A 34 3.99 10.46 -5.19
CA CYS A 34 5.11 11.39 -5.22
C CYS A 34 5.98 11.17 -6.45
N SER A 35 6.35 12.26 -7.13
CA SER A 35 7.39 12.22 -8.15
C SER A 35 8.76 11.94 -7.52
N ASN A 36 9.71 11.43 -8.32
CA ASN A 36 11.08 11.15 -7.83
C ASN A 36 11.76 12.35 -7.17
N PHE A 37 11.48 13.56 -7.67
CA PHE A 37 12.00 14.78 -7.08
C PHE A 37 11.33 15.08 -5.74
N ARG A 38 9.99 15.04 -5.71
CA ARG A 38 9.21 15.34 -4.49
C ARG A 38 9.45 14.34 -3.38
N ALA A 39 9.67 13.06 -3.71
CA ALA A 39 10.05 12.03 -2.75
C ALA A 39 11.34 12.35 -1.99
N LYS A 40 12.26 13.12 -2.59
CA LYS A 40 13.51 13.54 -1.95
C LYS A 40 13.38 14.84 -1.16
N THR A 41 12.50 15.74 -1.61
CA THR A 41 12.38 17.09 -1.03
C THR A 41 11.25 17.21 -0.01
N THR A 42 10.29 16.30 -0.02
CA THR A 42 9.11 16.31 0.84
C THR A 42 9.13 15.09 1.75
N PRO A 43 9.39 15.26 3.06
CA PRO A 43 9.49 14.13 4.00
C PRO A 43 8.18 13.34 4.13
N GLU A 44 7.03 13.99 3.89
CA GLU A 44 5.70 13.39 3.90
C GLU A 44 5.49 12.30 2.83
N CYS A 45 6.36 12.25 1.82
CA CYS A 45 6.38 11.15 0.86
C CYS A 45 7.01 9.86 1.42
N GLY A 46 7.79 9.93 2.50
CA GLY A 46 8.53 8.78 3.04
C GLY A 46 7.66 7.61 3.53
N PRO A 47 6.56 7.84 4.27
CA PRO A 47 5.77 6.75 4.86
C PRO A 47 5.03 5.89 3.85
N THR A 48 4.39 6.50 2.84
CA THR A 48 3.53 5.79 1.88
C THR A 48 3.96 5.94 0.42
N GLY A 49 4.79 6.94 0.09
CA GLY A 49 5.07 7.35 -1.28
C GLY A 49 3.98 8.21 -1.92
N TYR A 50 2.96 8.61 -1.16
CA TYR A 50 1.80 9.38 -1.64
C TYR A 50 1.55 10.56 -0.73
N VAL A 51 1.14 11.68 -1.32
CA VAL A 51 0.80 12.90 -0.59
C VAL A 51 -0.47 13.53 -1.14
N GLU A 52 -1.20 14.18 -0.25
CA GLU A 52 -2.29 15.09 -0.59
C GLU A 52 -1.90 16.51 -0.18
N LYS A 53 -2.45 17.49 -0.89
CA LYS A 53 -2.28 18.91 -0.53
C LYS A 53 -3.52 19.37 0.20
N ILE A 54 -3.32 19.98 1.34
CA ILE A 54 -4.38 20.52 2.16
C ILE A 54 -4.19 22.01 2.38
N THR A 55 -5.29 22.72 2.54
CA THR A 55 -5.32 24.14 2.89
C THR A 55 -5.97 24.27 4.26
N CYS A 56 -5.24 24.81 5.23
CA CYS A 56 -5.76 25.04 6.57
C CYS A 56 -6.74 26.22 6.57
N SER A 57 -7.90 26.06 7.23
CA SER A 57 -9.03 26.96 7.10
C SER A 57 -8.80 28.32 7.77
N SER A 58 -8.10 28.36 8.90
CA SER A 58 -7.86 29.59 9.67
C SER A 58 -6.66 30.36 9.12
N SER A 59 -5.52 29.69 8.94
CA SER A 59 -4.27 30.28 8.45
C SER A 59 -4.19 30.46 6.93
N LYS A 60 -5.07 29.79 6.16
CA LYS A 60 -5.01 29.69 4.68
C LYS A 60 -3.67 29.16 4.15
N ARG A 61 -2.91 28.46 5.00
CA ARG A 61 -1.62 27.87 4.66
C ARG A 61 -1.81 26.55 3.92
N ASN A 62 -1.02 26.35 2.87
CA ASN A 62 -0.97 25.08 2.16
C ASN A 62 0.10 24.19 2.77
N GLU A 63 -0.27 22.96 3.09
CA GLU A 63 0.62 21.94 3.64
C GLU A 63 0.48 20.65 2.85
N PHE A 64 1.52 19.83 2.89
CA PHE A 64 1.48 18.45 2.38
C PHE A 64 1.35 17.49 3.54
N LYS A 65 0.61 16.41 3.32
CA LYS A 65 0.45 15.34 4.30
C LYS A 65 0.55 13.99 3.59
N SER A 66 1.19 13.03 4.25
CA SER A 66 1.18 11.64 3.79
C SER A 66 -0.24 11.08 3.80
N CYS A 67 -0.67 10.49 2.69
CA CYS A 67 -2.01 9.96 2.53
C CYS A 67 -1.97 8.47 2.19
N ARG A 68 -3.06 7.77 2.54
CA ARG A 68 -3.27 6.35 2.23
C ARG A 68 -4.55 6.25 1.41
N SER A 69 -4.42 6.14 0.09
CA SER A 69 -5.60 6.03 -0.79
C SER A 69 -6.08 4.59 -0.91
N ALA A 70 -7.39 4.39 -0.81
CA ALA A 70 -8.03 3.08 -1.03
C ALA A 70 -7.71 2.51 -2.43
N LEU A 71 -7.57 3.39 -3.43
CA LEU A 71 -7.20 3.03 -4.79
C LEU A 71 -5.80 2.38 -4.87
N MET A 72 -4.85 2.85 -4.06
CA MET A 72 -3.51 2.26 -4.00
C MET A 72 -3.55 0.88 -3.35
N GLU A 73 -4.28 0.74 -2.25
CA GLU A 73 -4.46 -0.55 -1.58
C GLU A 73 -5.09 -1.58 -2.52
N GLN A 74 -6.11 -1.19 -3.28
CA GLN A 74 -6.71 -2.06 -4.29
C GLN A 74 -5.72 -2.47 -5.38
N ARG A 75 -4.90 -1.55 -5.92
CA ARG A 75 -3.89 -1.90 -6.93
C ARG A 75 -2.85 -2.88 -6.40
N LEU A 76 -2.41 -2.69 -5.16
CA LEU A 76 -1.42 -3.59 -4.54
C LEU A 76 -2.04 -4.96 -4.27
N PHE A 77 -3.29 -4.99 -3.81
CA PHE A 77 -4.08 -6.20 -3.63
C PHE A 77 -4.21 -6.98 -4.94
N TRP A 78 -4.66 -6.34 -6.02
CA TRP A 78 -4.82 -7.01 -7.32
C TRP A 78 -3.51 -7.56 -7.89
N LYS A 79 -2.39 -6.87 -7.68
CA LYS A 79 -1.07 -7.38 -8.07
C LYS A 79 -0.68 -8.63 -7.28
N PHE A 80 -0.88 -8.61 -5.96
CA PHE A 80 -0.58 -9.74 -5.10
C PHE A 80 -1.49 -10.93 -5.40
N GLU A 81 -2.80 -10.71 -5.38
CA GLU A 81 -3.83 -11.71 -5.65
C GLU A 81 -3.59 -12.37 -7.02
N GLY A 82 -3.38 -11.55 -8.05
CA GLY A 82 -3.06 -12.04 -9.39
C GLY A 82 -1.78 -12.87 -9.43
N ALA A 83 -0.72 -12.47 -8.73
CA ALA A 83 0.52 -13.23 -8.67
C ALA A 83 0.31 -14.59 -7.99
N VAL A 84 -0.39 -14.63 -6.86
CA VAL A 84 -0.68 -15.88 -6.12
C VAL A 84 -1.55 -16.82 -6.95
N VAL A 85 -2.58 -16.30 -7.62
CA VAL A 85 -3.43 -17.08 -8.53
C VAL A 85 -2.62 -17.68 -9.68
N CYS A 86 -1.76 -16.90 -10.33
CA CYS A 86 -0.89 -17.39 -11.39
C CYS A 86 0.05 -18.50 -10.89
N VAL A 87 0.69 -18.30 -9.73
CA VAL A 87 1.56 -19.30 -9.11
C VAL A 87 0.78 -20.58 -8.79
N ALA A 88 -0.42 -20.46 -8.23
CA ALA A 88 -1.29 -21.60 -7.93
C ALA A 88 -1.66 -22.39 -9.19
N LEU A 89 -1.99 -21.71 -10.30
CA LEU A 89 -2.27 -22.33 -11.59
C LEU A 89 -1.05 -23.10 -12.14
N ILE A 90 0.15 -22.54 -12.03
CA ILE A 90 1.39 -23.20 -12.44
C ILE A 90 1.56 -24.51 -11.65
N PHE A 91 1.44 -24.44 -10.33
CA PHE A 91 1.56 -25.64 -9.48
C PHE A 91 0.47 -26.67 -9.77
N ALA A 92 -0.77 -26.25 -9.97
CA ALA A 92 -1.87 -27.14 -10.35
C ALA A 92 -1.57 -27.86 -11.68
N CYS A 93 -1.11 -27.14 -12.69
CA CYS A 93 -0.71 -27.72 -13.97
C CYS A 93 0.42 -28.75 -13.80
N LEU A 94 1.45 -28.43 -13.01
CA LEU A 94 2.56 -29.36 -12.74
C LEU A 94 2.07 -30.65 -12.05
N VAL A 95 1.18 -30.53 -11.07
CA VAL A 95 0.58 -31.68 -10.37
C VAL A 95 -0.23 -32.54 -11.34
N ILE A 96 -1.08 -31.93 -12.17
CA ILE A 96 -1.90 -32.66 -13.15
C ILE A 96 -1.02 -33.41 -14.15
N ILE A 97 0.06 -32.78 -14.64
CA ILE A 97 0.98 -33.43 -15.58
C ILE A 97 1.64 -34.64 -14.92
N ARG A 98 2.11 -34.50 -13.67
CA ARG A 98 2.70 -35.62 -12.93
C ARG A 98 1.71 -36.75 -12.68
N GLN A 99 0.48 -36.41 -12.29
CA GLN A 99 -0.57 -37.39 -12.07
C GLN A 99 -0.86 -38.17 -13.36
N ARG A 100 -1.00 -37.48 -14.50
CA ARG A 100 -1.18 -38.11 -15.82
C ARG A 100 -0.04 -39.04 -16.21
N GLN A 101 1.20 -38.69 -15.86
CA GLN A 101 2.34 -39.58 -16.11
C GLN A 101 2.26 -40.86 -15.25
N LEU A 102 1.85 -40.73 -13.98
CA LEU A 102 1.66 -41.88 -13.10
C LEU A 102 0.50 -42.76 -13.57
N ASP A 103 -0.62 -42.17 -13.97
CA ASP A 103 -1.80 -42.89 -14.47
C ASP A 103 -1.48 -43.67 -15.75
N ARG A 104 -0.71 -43.09 -16.69
CA ARG A 104 -0.25 -43.80 -17.89
C ARG A 104 0.60 -45.02 -17.53
N LYS A 105 1.56 -44.86 -16.61
CA LYS A 105 2.41 -45.96 -16.14
C LYS A 105 1.60 -47.05 -15.42
N ALA A 106 0.61 -46.66 -14.63
CA ALA A 106 -0.27 -47.60 -13.95
C ALA A 106 -1.13 -48.40 -14.95
N LEU A 107 -1.72 -47.74 -15.94
CA LEU A 107 -2.52 -48.38 -16.99
C LEU A 107 -1.69 -49.36 -17.83
N GLU A 108 -0.45 -48.99 -18.18
CA GLU A 108 0.48 -49.89 -18.89
C GLU A 108 0.80 -51.16 -18.09
N LYS A 109 0.97 -51.03 -16.76
CA LYS A 109 1.18 -52.19 -15.88
C LYS A 109 -0.04 -53.12 -15.87
N VAL A 110 -1.25 -52.57 -15.75
CA VAL A 110 -2.50 -53.34 -15.79
C VAL A 110 -2.67 -54.04 -17.14
N ARG A 111 -2.37 -53.35 -18.25
CA ARG A 111 -2.45 -53.94 -19.60
C ARG A 111 -1.55 -55.15 -19.78
N LYS A 112 -0.29 -55.08 -19.31
CA LYS A 112 0.65 -56.20 -19.38
C LYS A 112 0.20 -57.42 -18.57
N GLN A 113 -0.55 -57.22 -17.48
CA GLN A 113 -1.12 -58.34 -16.72
C GLN A 113 -2.24 -59.04 -17.50
N ILE A 114 -2.99 -58.33 -18.36
CA ILE A 114 -4.07 -58.92 -19.17
C ILE A 114 -3.52 -59.70 -20.37
N GLU A 115 -2.43 -59.24 -21.00
CA GLU A 115 -1.80 -59.95 -22.14
C GLU A 115 -1.03 -61.22 -21.73
N SER A 116 -0.67 -61.37 -20.46
CA SER A 116 0.03 -62.56 -19.94
C SER A 116 -0.88 -63.68 -19.44
N ILE A 117 -2.21 -63.50 -19.55
CA ILE A 117 -3.23 -64.47 -19.15
C ILE A 117 -3.71 -65.27 -20.37
#